data_AF-A0A5C8P2L4-F1
#
_entry.id   AF-A0A5C8P2L4-F1
#
_cell.length_a   1.000
_cell.length_b   1.000
_cell.length_c   1.000
_cell.angle_alpha   90.00
_cell.angle_beta   90.00
_cell.angle_gamma   90.00
#
_symmetry.space_group_name_H-M   'P 1'
#
loop_
_entity.id
_entity.type
_entity.pdbx_description
1 polymer ?
#
loop_
_entity_poly.entity_id
_entity_poly.type
_entity_poly.pdbx_seq_one_letter_code
_entity_poly.pdbx_strand_id
1 'polypeptide(L)'
;MTTWMWLLLLFIIGQRLLELKIAKRNEKWMKERGGIETGKEHYKWFLIVHSLFFISIFLEVSLQNRMDHSLNYFLLSLFIVLQTLRIWCIVSLGRFWNTKIIVLPRVALIKKGPYKYVDHPNYIIVGMELFVIPLLFGAYVTTFVFPILHLILLKIRIPKETEALSMLSK
;
A
#
# COMPACT_ATOMS: atom_id res chain seq x y z
N MET A 1 15.83 -12.37 15.25
CA MET A 1 15.94 -11.33 14.18
C MET A 1 17.29 -10.64 14.29
N THR A 2 17.95 -10.37 13.16
CA THR A 2 19.22 -9.62 13.09
C THR A 2 19.00 -8.10 13.18
N THR A 3 20.04 -7.32 13.44
CA THR A 3 19.95 -5.85 13.56
C THR A 3 19.42 -5.17 12.30
N TRP A 4 19.86 -5.62 11.11
CA TRP A 4 19.40 -5.05 9.84
C TRP A 4 17.89 -5.29 9.60
N MET A 5 17.36 -6.44 10.03
CA MET A 5 15.94 -6.74 9.93
C MET A 5 15.11 -5.76 10.76
N TRP A 6 15.53 -5.49 11.99
CA TRP A 6 14.86 -4.51 12.85
C TRP A 6 14.85 -3.12 12.23
N LEU A 7 16.00 -2.66 11.73
CA LEU A 7 16.10 -1.35 11.09
C LEU A 7 15.19 -1.26 9.86
N LEU A 8 15.16 -2.29 9.02
CA LEU A 8 14.33 -2.30 7.83
C LEU A 8 12.84 -2.38 8.17
N LEU A 9 12.45 -3.19 9.15
CA LEU A 9 11.07 -3.31 9.59
C LEU A 9 10.56 -1.98 10.16
N LEU A 10 11.35 -1.33 11.03
CA LEU A 10 11.04 -0.02 11.59
C LEU A 10 10.96 1.06 10.50
N PHE A 11 11.85 1.02 9.51
CA PHE A 11 11.81 1.90 8.36
C PHE A 11 10.49 1.75 7.58
N ILE A 12 10.09 0.52 7.24
CA ILE A 12 8.84 0.25 6.50
C ILE A 12 7.62 0.68 7.30
N ILE A 13 7.59 0.41 8.61
CA ILE A 13 6.50 0.86 9.50
C ILE A 13 6.46 2.40 9.54
N GLY A 14 7.60 3.06 9.72
CA GLY A 14 7.71 4.51 9.74
C GLY A 14 7.23 5.14 8.43
N GLN A 15 7.61 4.57 7.29
CA GLN A 15 7.12 4.99 5.99
C GLN A 15 5.59 4.86 5.88
N ARG A 16 5.02 3.73 6.33
CA ARG A 16 3.56 3.53 6.32
C ARG A 16 2.83 4.56 7.18
N LEU A 17 3.38 4.93 8.33
CA LEU A 17 2.82 5.96 9.20
C LEU A 17 2.91 7.35 8.55
N LEU A 18 4.00 7.66 7.86
CA LEU A 18 4.15 8.91 7.12
C LEU A 18 3.12 9.00 5.98
N GLU A 19 2.96 7.93 5.23
CA GLU A 19 1.92 7.78 4.21
C GLU A 19 0.51 8.03 4.79
N LEU A 20 0.18 7.44 5.93
CA LEU A 20 -1.11 7.69 6.58
C LEU A 20 -1.29 9.15 7.01
N LYS A 21 -0.22 9.82 7.46
CA LYS A 21 -0.24 11.26 7.76
C LYS A 21 -0.49 12.09 6.50
N ILE A 22 0.16 11.76 5.39
CA ILE A 22 -0.06 12.41 4.09
C ILE A 22 -1.51 12.22 3.64
N ALA A 23 -2.02 10.98 3.71
CA ALA A 23 -3.40 10.66 3.33
C ALA A 23 -4.42 11.41 4.19
N LYS A 24 -4.18 11.54 5.50
CA LYS A 24 -5.05 12.32 6.39
C LYS A 24 -5.06 13.81 6.05
N ARG A 25 -3.91 14.38 5.69
CA ARG A 25 -3.81 15.78 5.26
C ARG A 25 -4.53 16.00 3.94
N ASN A 26 -4.37 15.08 2.99
CA ASN A 26 -5.06 15.11 1.70
C ASN A 26 -6.57 14.91 1.85
N GLU A 27 -7.00 14.00 2.74
CA GLU A 27 -8.40 13.78 3.08
C GLU A 27 -9.07 15.07 3.54
N LYS A 28 -8.44 15.78 4.48
CA LYS A 28 -8.94 17.07 4.95
C LYS A 28 -9.08 18.07 3.80
N TRP A 29 -8.03 18.20 2.98
CA TRP A 29 -8.02 19.13 1.84
C TRP A 29 -9.12 18.82 0.80
N MET A 30 -9.37 17.53 0.52
CA MET A 30 -10.42 17.10 -0.41
C MET A 30 -11.82 17.32 0.18
N LYS A 31 -12.04 16.99 1.46
CA LYS A 31 -13.32 17.20 2.14
C LYS A 31 -13.71 18.68 2.22
N GLU A 32 -12.75 19.55 2.49
CA GLU A 32 -12.94 21.02 2.46
C GLU A 32 -13.41 21.54 1.08
N ARG A 33 -13.21 20.77 0.01
CA ARG A 33 -13.60 21.12 -1.36
C ARG A 33 -14.84 20.38 -1.85
N GLY A 34 -15.55 19.70 -0.96
CA GLY A 34 -16.74 18.91 -1.31
C GLY A 34 -16.42 17.47 -1.74
N GLY A 35 -15.25 16.94 -1.38
CA GLY A 35 -14.90 15.55 -1.62
C GLY A 35 -15.81 14.58 -0.88
N ILE A 36 -16.37 13.62 -1.63
CA ILE A 36 -17.29 12.60 -1.12
C ILE A 36 -16.50 11.34 -0.83
N GLU A 37 -16.59 10.85 0.40
CA GLU A 37 -15.96 9.60 0.83
C GLU A 37 -16.87 8.42 0.55
N THR A 38 -16.40 7.45 -0.24
CA THR A 38 -17.13 6.22 -0.56
C THR A 38 -16.40 5.00 0.01
N GLY A 39 -17.12 3.92 0.31
CA GLY A 39 -16.51 2.64 0.69
C GLY A 39 -15.86 2.60 2.09
N LYS A 40 -16.34 3.40 3.06
CA LYS A 40 -15.83 3.45 4.45
C LYS A 40 -15.67 2.08 5.12
N GLU A 41 -16.61 1.17 4.90
CA GLU A 41 -16.64 -0.14 5.54
C GLU A 41 -15.43 -1.00 5.17
N HIS A 42 -14.96 -0.89 3.92
CA HIS A 42 -13.85 -1.71 3.41
C HIS A 42 -12.48 -1.19 3.82
N TYR A 43 -12.38 0.11 4.10
CA TYR A 43 -11.12 0.72 4.53
C TYR A 43 -10.59 0.11 5.84
N LYS A 44 -11.48 -0.25 6.78
CA LYS A 44 -11.09 -0.91 8.03
C LYS A 44 -10.35 -2.22 7.78
N TRP A 45 -10.78 -2.99 6.79
CA TRP A 45 -10.13 -4.26 6.43
C TRP A 45 -8.72 -4.07 5.89
N PHE A 46 -8.46 -3.01 5.11
CA PHE A 46 -7.09 -2.71 4.67
C PHE A 46 -6.16 -2.41 5.84
N LEU A 47 -6.63 -1.64 6.83
CA LEU A 47 -5.84 -1.37 8.04
C LEU A 47 -5.58 -2.65 8.85
N ILE A 48 -6.60 -3.49 9.03
CA ILE A 48 -6.45 -4.76 9.75
C ILE A 48 -5.45 -5.67 9.04
N VAL A 49 -5.60 -5.88 7.74
CA VAL A 49 -4.69 -6.75 6.96
C VAL A 49 -3.26 -6.22 6.99
N HIS A 50 -3.04 -4.91 6.85
CA HIS A 50 -1.67 -4.36 6.93
C HIS A 50 -1.08 -4.43 8.34
N SER A 51 -1.88 -4.26 9.39
CA SER A 51 -1.41 -4.43 10.76
C SER A 51 -1.06 -5.89 11.05
N LEU A 52 -1.94 -6.82 10.66
CA LEU A 52 -1.69 -8.26 10.77
C LEU A 52 -0.46 -8.67 9.97
N PHE A 53 -0.23 -8.08 8.80
CA PHE A 53 0.94 -8.35 7.98
C PHE A 53 2.25 -8.12 8.74
N PHE A 54 2.41 -6.95 9.37
CA PHE A 54 3.62 -6.67 10.15
C PHE A 54 3.75 -7.59 11.37
N ILE A 55 2.64 -7.88 12.05
CA ILE A 55 2.63 -8.82 13.18
C ILE A 55 3.02 -10.23 12.72
N SER A 56 2.52 -10.70 11.58
CA SER A 56 2.83 -12.02 11.03
C SER A 56 4.29 -12.14 10.63
N ILE A 57 4.88 -11.13 9.97
CA ILE A 57 6.34 -11.11 9.70
C ILE A 57 7.10 -11.21 11.03
N PHE A 58 6.75 -10.37 12.00
CA PHE A 58 7.46 -10.33 13.27
C PHE A 58 7.41 -11.68 14.00
N LEU A 59 6.23 -12.29 14.10
CA LEU A 59 6.05 -13.58 14.75
C LEU A 59 6.77 -14.70 13.99
N GLU A 60 6.58 -14.79 12.67
CA GLU A 60 7.16 -15.86 11.86
C GLU A 60 8.68 -15.85 11.93
N VAL A 61 9.31 -14.68 11.78
CA VAL A 61 10.78 -14.56 11.84
C VAL A 61 11.30 -14.79 13.27
N SER A 62 10.56 -14.36 14.30
CA SER A 62 10.95 -14.59 15.69
C SER A 62 10.88 -16.07 16.08
N LEU A 63 9.87 -16.79 15.59
CA LEU A 63 9.68 -18.21 15.86
C LEU A 63 10.67 -19.10 15.11
N GLN A 64 11.08 -18.72 13.89
CA GLN A 64 12.03 -19.50 13.11
C GLN A 64 13.44 -19.56 13.71
N ASN A 65 13.78 -18.63 14.62
CA ASN A 65 15.05 -18.55 15.36
C ASN A 65 16.33 -18.72 14.50
N ARG A 66 16.25 -18.39 13.20
CA ARG A 66 17.37 -18.46 12.26
C ARG A 66 18.24 -17.22 12.43
N MET A 67 19.42 -17.38 13.03
CA MET A 67 20.39 -16.28 13.18
C MET A 67 21.19 -16.02 11.88
N ASP A 68 21.27 -17.01 10.99
CA ASP A 68 22.09 -16.96 9.76
C ASP A 68 21.33 -16.50 8.49
N HIS A 69 20.18 -15.83 8.62
CA HIS A 69 19.50 -15.31 7.43
C HIS A 69 20.27 -14.12 6.86
N SER A 70 21.04 -14.37 5.81
CA SER A 70 21.80 -13.37 5.09
C SER A 70 20.89 -12.42 4.30
N LEU A 71 21.33 -11.17 4.15
CA LEU A 71 20.59 -10.17 3.39
C LEU A 71 20.67 -10.50 1.90
N ASN A 72 19.53 -10.82 1.28
CA ASN A 72 19.47 -11.05 -0.14
C ASN A 72 19.46 -9.70 -0.90
N TYR A 73 20.59 -9.33 -1.50
CA TYR A 73 20.74 -8.07 -2.24
C TYR A 73 19.81 -7.94 -3.45
N PHE A 74 19.45 -9.05 -4.11
CA PHE A 74 18.49 -9.03 -5.19
C PHE A 74 17.10 -8.62 -4.69
N LEU A 75 16.61 -9.25 -3.62
CA LEU A 75 15.33 -8.88 -3.01
C LEU A 75 15.34 -7.45 -2.46
N LEU A 76 16.47 -7.00 -1.90
CA LEU A 76 16.63 -5.63 -1.44
C LEU A 76 16.55 -4.63 -2.60
N SER A 77 17.20 -4.91 -3.72
CA SER A 77 17.13 -4.06 -4.92
C SER A 77 15.69 -3.97 -5.46
N LEU A 78 14.98 -5.09 -5.50
CA LEU A 78 13.58 -5.14 -5.91
C LEU A 78 12.69 -4.32 -4.95
N PHE A 79 12.91 -4.45 -3.64
CA PHE A 79 12.24 -3.62 -2.64
C PHE A 79 12.48 -2.12 -2.88
N ILE A 80 13.72 -1.70 -3.14
CA ILE A 80 14.05 -0.31 -3.42
C ILE A 80 13.32 0.20 -4.67
N VAL A 81 13.30 -0.57 -5.75
CA VAL A 81 12.56 -0.23 -6.97
C VAL A 81 11.07 -0.04 -6.67
N LEU A 82 10.47 -0.94 -5.90
CA LEU A 82 9.07 -0.83 -5.47
C LEU A 82 8.82 0.46 -4.67
N GLN A 83 9.74 0.82 -3.76
CA GLN A 83 9.64 2.07 -3.00
C GLN A 83 9.72 3.30 -3.90
N THR A 84 10.63 3.31 -4.88
CA THR A 84 10.72 4.41 -5.84
C THR A 84 9.44 4.55 -6.67
N LEU A 85 8.89 3.44 -7.19
CA LEU A 85 7.64 3.45 -7.94
C LEU A 85 6.46 3.91 -7.09
N ARG A 86 6.41 3.54 -5.81
CA ARG A 86 5.40 4.00 -4.86
C ARG A 86 5.47 5.51 -4.67
N ILE A 87 6.65 6.05 -4.39
CA ILE A 87 6.86 7.49 -4.21
C ILE A 87 6.43 8.22 -5.50
N TRP A 88 6.76 7.67 -6.67
CA TRP A 88 6.33 8.22 -7.96
C TRP A 88 4.81 8.24 -8.10
N CYS A 89 4.09 7.21 -7.63
CA CYS A 89 2.62 7.21 -7.60
C CYS A 89 2.07 8.31 -6.68
N ILE A 90 2.60 8.42 -5.46
CA ILE A 90 2.16 9.41 -4.46
C ILE A 90 2.38 10.83 -5.00
N VAL A 91 3.56 11.11 -5.55
CA VAL A 91 3.90 12.42 -6.13
C VAL A 91 3.05 12.74 -7.36
N SER A 92 2.76 11.73 -8.19
CA SER A 92 1.96 11.93 -9.41
C SER A 92 0.50 12.31 -9.11
N LEU A 93 -0.10 11.70 -8.09
CA LEU A 93 -1.46 12.08 -7.63
C LEU A 93 -1.47 13.31 -6.71
N GLY A 94 -0.38 13.56 -5.98
CA GLY A 94 -0.23 14.72 -5.10
C GLY A 94 -1.34 14.79 -4.05
N ARG A 95 -2.18 15.84 -4.12
CA ARG A 95 -3.28 16.10 -3.16
C ARG A 95 -4.44 15.11 -3.28
N PHE A 96 -4.55 14.42 -4.41
CA PHE A 96 -5.59 13.43 -4.67
C PHE A 96 -5.19 12.04 -4.18
N TRP A 97 -3.93 11.84 -3.78
CA TRP A 97 -3.50 10.59 -3.20
C TRP A 97 -4.12 10.41 -1.82
N ASN A 98 -4.85 9.32 -1.63
CA ASN A 98 -5.47 8.97 -0.36
C ASN A 98 -5.53 7.45 -0.17
N THR A 99 -5.53 6.99 1.08
CA THR A 99 -5.77 5.59 1.42
C THR A 99 -7.25 5.23 1.43
N LYS A 100 -8.13 6.23 1.61
CA LYS A 100 -9.59 6.12 1.47
C LYS A 100 -10.02 6.46 0.06
N ILE A 101 -11.15 5.91 -0.40
CA ILE A 101 -11.75 6.34 -1.67
C ILE A 101 -12.47 7.66 -1.40
N ILE A 102 -11.85 8.76 -1.84
CA ILE A 102 -12.44 10.10 -1.76
C ILE A 102 -12.46 10.64 -3.18
N VAL A 103 -13.65 10.99 -3.62
CA VAL A 103 -13.90 11.44 -4.98
C VAL A 103 -14.29 12.92 -4.92
N LEU A 104 -13.55 13.77 -5.63
CA LEU A 104 -13.84 15.20 -5.70
C LEU A 104 -14.64 15.48 -6.98
N PRO A 105 -15.92 15.89 -6.87
CA PRO A 105 -16.73 16.13 -8.05
C PRO A 105 -16.15 17.21 -8.95
N ARG A 106 -16.35 17.07 -10.27
CA ARG A 106 -15.96 18.06 -11.29
C ARG A 106 -14.44 18.24 -11.48
N VAL A 107 -13.64 17.25 -11.09
CA VAL A 107 -12.19 17.22 -11.37
C VAL A 107 -11.88 16.09 -12.35
N ALA A 108 -11.09 16.41 -13.38
CA ALA A 108 -10.64 15.41 -14.35
C ALA A 108 -9.70 14.38 -13.70
N LEU A 109 -9.78 13.13 -14.18
CA LEU A 109 -8.88 12.06 -13.77
C LEU A 109 -7.42 12.41 -14.05
N ILE A 110 -6.55 12.19 -13.07
CA ILE A 110 -5.11 12.46 -13.20
C ILE A 110 -4.48 11.37 -14.07
N LYS A 111 -4.01 11.76 -15.25
CA LYS A 111 -3.25 10.90 -16.18
C LYS A 111 -1.78 11.29 -16.24
N LYS A 112 -1.13 11.43 -15.07
CA LYS A 112 0.29 11.80 -14.94
C LYS A 112 1.10 10.65 -14.34
N GLY A 113 2.34 10.51 -14.79
CA GLY A 113 3.28 9.52 -14.26
C GLY A 113 2.82 8.08 -14.53
N PRO A 114 2.83 7.18 -13.54
CA PRO A 114 2.47 5.78 -13.75
C PRO A 114 0.99 5.60 -14.11
N TYR A 115 0.14 6.56 -13.71
CA TYR A 115 -1.30 6.58 -14.02
C TYR A 115 -1.61 6.85 -15.50
N LYS A 116 -0.59 7.10 -16.34
CA LYS A 116 -0.76 7.14 -17.81
C LYS A 116 -0.82 5.75 -18.43
N TYR A 117 -0.19 4.76 -17.80
CA TYR A 117 -0.01 3.42 -18.35
C TYR A 117 -0.93 2.37 -17.73
N VAL A 118 -1.30 2.57 -16.46
CA VAL A 118 -2.13 1.65 -15.70
C VAL A 118 -3.11 2.46 -14.85
N ASP A 119 -4.34 1.97 -14.68
CA ASP A 119 -5.37 2.67 -13.92
C ASP A 119 -5.05 2.72 -12.41
N HIS A 120 -4.50 1.63 -11.86
CA HIS A 120 -4.22 1.49 -10.43
C HIS A 120 -2.80 1.01 -10.11
N PRO A 121 -1.74 1.74 -10.51
CA PRO A 121 -0.35 1.34 -10.33
C PRO A 121 0.01 1.13 -8.85
N ASN A 122 -0.57 1.93 -7.94
CA ASN A 122 -0.33 1.80 -6.50
C ASN A 122 -0.78 0.43 -5.95
N TYR A 123 -1.90 -0.13 -6.43
CA TYR A 123 -2.39 -1.42 -5.96
C TYR A 123 -1.49 -2.59 -6.40
N ILE A 124 -0.90 -2.48 -7.59
CA ILE A 124 0.08 -3.45 -8.10
C ILE A 124 1.35 -3.39 -7.25
N ILE A 125 1.85 -2.19 -6.95
CA ILE A 125 3.04 -1.99 -6.11
C ILE A 125 2.81 -2.54 -4.70
N VAL A 126 1.66 -2.24 -4.07
CA VAL A 126 1.31 -2.81 -2.76
C VAL A 126 1.28 -4.35 -2.82
N GLY A 127 0.69 -4.93 -3.87
CA GLY A 127 0.64 -6.38 -4.03
C GLY A 127 2.04 -7.01 -4.14
N MET A 128 2.92 -6.40 -4.93
CA MET A 128 4.32 -6.85 -5.05
C MET A 128 5.08 -6.69 -3.74
N GLU A 129 4.87 -5.61 -2.99
CA GLU A 129 5.50 -5.42 -1.68
C GLU A 129 5.06 -6.47 -0.65
N LEU A 130 3.78 -6.84 -0.63
CA LEU A 130 3.27 -7.89 0.27
C LEU A 130 3.91 -9.26 -0.02
N PHE A 131 4.48 -9.45 -1.20
CA PHE A 131 5.24 -10.64 -1.56
C PHE A 131 6.75 -10.46 -1.28
N VAL A 132 7.34 -9.35 -1.71
CA VAL A 132 8.79 -9.12 -1.63
C VAL A 132 9.27 -8.90 -0.19
N ILE A 133 8.50 -8.14 0.61
CA ILE A 133 8.90 -7.79 1.97
C ILE A 133 9.02 -9.04 2.84
N PRO A 134 8.00 -9.91 3.01
CA PRO A 134 8.14 -11.06 3.88
C PRO A 134 9.21 -12.03 3.38
N LEU A 135 9.37 -12.18 2.07
CA LEU A 135 10.41 -13.00 1.47
C LEU A 135 11.81 -12.49 1.82
N LEU A 136 12.02 -11.17 1.86
CA LEU A 136 13.28 -10.56 2.30
C LEU A 136 13.60 -10.91 3.76
N PHE A 137 12.58 -11.04 4.61
CA PHE A 137 12.69 -11.46 6.00
C PHE A 137 12.74 -12.98 6.21
N GLY A 138 12.51 -13.80 5.17
CA GLY A 138 12.38 -15.25 5.29
C GLY A 138 11.02 -15.74 5.81
N ALA A 139 10.01 -14.86 5.84
CA ALA A 139 8.65 -15.16 6.26
C ALA A 139 7.83 -15.72 5.08
N TYR A 140 8.06 -16.99 4.75
CA TYR A 140 7.45 -17.67 3.60
C TYR A 140 5.93 -17.80 3.72
N VAL A 141 5.39 -18.10 4.91
CA VAL A 141 3.93 -18.23 5.10
C VAL A 141 3.28 -16.88 4.84
N THR A 142 3.82 -15.82 5.43
CA THR A 142 3.35 -14.45 5.24
C THR A 142 3.44 -14.01 3.76
N THR A 143 4.49 -14.44 3.04
CA THR A 143 4.70 -14.13 1.61
C THR A 143 3.54 -14.58 0.71
N PHE A 144 2.89 -15.71 1.02
CA PHE A 144 1.78 -16.20 0.19
C PHE A 144 0.41 -15.76 0.70
N VAL A 145 0.21 -15.71 2.02
CA VAL A 145 -1.11 -15.41 2.61
C VAL A 145 -1.56 -13.98 2.30
N PHE A 146 -0.68 -12.99 2.50
CA PHE A 146 -1.09 -11.58 2.44
C PHE A 146 -1.33 -11.03 1.03
N PRO A 147 -0.54 -11.41 -0.01
CA PRO A 147 -0.90 -11.06 -1.37
C PRO A 147 -2.27 -11.59 -1.79
N ILE A 148 -2.64 -12.81 -1.37
CA ILE A 148 -3.97 -13.39 -1.66
C ILE A 148 -5.06 -12.57 -0.97
N LEU A 149 -4.90 -12.26 0.33
CA LEU A 149 -5.84 -11.41 1.06
C LEU A 149 -5.99 -10.02 0.40
N HIS A 150 -4.88 -9.43 -0.05
CA HIS A 150 -4.89 -8.16 -0.76
C HIS A 150 -5.65 -8.24 -2.09
N LEU A 151 -5.46 -9.29 -2.89
CA LEU A 151 -6.21 -9.49 -4.12
C LEU A 151 -7.73 -9.62 -3.85
N ILE A 152 -8.13 -10.30 -2.78
CA ILE A 152 -9.53 -10.40 -2.37
C ILE A 152 -10.09 -9.01 -2.02
N LEU A 153 -9.36 -8.21 -1.23
CA LEU A 153 -9.76 -6.86 -0.89
C LEU A 153 -9.85 -5.94 -2.13
N LEU A 154 -8.92 -6.08 -3.07
CA LEU A 154 -8.94 -5.32 -4.32
C LEU A 154 -10.15 -5.67 -5.20
N LYS A 155 -10.53 -6.96 -5.29
CA LYS A 155 -11.72 -7.39 -6.04
C LYS A 155 -13.00 -6.70 -5.54
N ILE A 156 -13.08 -6.41 -4.24
CA ILE A 156 -14.22 -5.71 -3.65
C ILE A 156 -14.10 -4.19 -3.85
N ARG A 157 -12.88 -3.66 -3.79
CA ARG A 157 -12.60 -2.22 -3.80
C ARG A 157 -12.65 -1.59 -5.18
N ILE A 158 -12.02 -2.21 -6.17
CA ILE A 158 -11.87 -1.64 -7.52
C ILE A 158 -13.23 -1.35 -8.17
N PRO A 159 -14.23 -2.25 -8.16
CA PRO A 159 -15.53 -1.95 -8.75
C PRO A 159 -16.21 -0.72 -8.14
N LYS A 160 -16.12 -0.55 -6.82
CA LYS A 160 -16.69 0.61 -6.11
C LYS A 160 -15.96 1.91 -6.44
N GLU A 161 -14.64 1.84 -6.64
CA GLU A 161 -13.85 2.99 -7.07
C GLU A 161 -14.20 3.39 -8.50
N THR A 162 -14.29 2.42 -9.41
CA THR A 162 -14.70 2.65 -10.81
C THR A 162 -16.13 3.19 -10.90
N GLU A 163 -17.06 2.66 -10.10
CA GLU A 163 -18.43 3.17 -10.01
C GLU A 163 -18.45 4.63 -9.55
N ALA A 164 -17.74 4.95 -8.46
CA ALA A 164 -17.68 6.32 -7.94
C ALA A 164 -17.03 7.30 -8.93
N LEU A 165 -16.03 6.86 -9.70
CA LEU A 165 -15.44 7.65 -10.78
C LEU A 165 -16.39 7.81 -11.98
N SER A 166 -17.17 6.80 -12.32
CA SER A 166 -18.14 6.86 -13.43
C SER A 166 -19.27 7.86 -13.17
N MET A 167 -19.72 7.96 -11.91
CA MET A 167 -20.72 8.94 -11.46
C MET A 167 -20.26 10.40 -11.58
N LEU A 168 -18.95 10.65 -11.67
CA LEU A 168 -18.42 11.99 -11.93
C LEU A 168 -18.43 12.42 -13.40
N SER A 169 -18.57 11.46 -14.33
CA SER A 169 -18.53 11.75 -15.77
C SER A 169 -19.90 12.11 -16.36
N LYS A 170 -20.96 12.05 -15.55
CA LYS A 170 -22.31 12.53 -15.88
C LYS A 170 -22.53 13.92 -15.30
#